data_AF-A0A955D724-F1
#
_entry.id   AF-A0A955D724-F1
#
_cell.length_a   1.000
_cell.length_b   1.000
_cell.length_c   1.000
_cell.angle_alpha   90.00
_cell.angle_beta   90.00
_cell.angle_gamma   90.00
#
_symmetry.space_group_name_H-M   'P 1'
#
loop_
_entity.id
_entity.type
_entity.pdbx_description
1 polymer ?
#
loop_
_entity_poly.entity_id
_entity_poly.type
_entity_poly.pdbx_seq_one_letter_code
_entity_poly.pdbx_strand_id
1 'polypeptide(L)'
;MTLSRCSAALVLALLAPAASAQLAQVTIDLTGVQIQKPLFGPISDQVRTSVAHPIPAGTAQRLNAAGGFSFDLDATLNTTGLLATIIPSGSTIGDIIDLLAPGNSRLLAGHVRNPSGSRPTPIMLNPFEGVLPVLELDAYIMVRLDQDADGTTRFGLVDMEIPGLTILGSATATSGRAIVSTWTPSAPQATEFHFEGGFAPAAGSTGAAAIRYLDDAAFGTILGGHGSMTTPSPSTPTGITQAQSQFTTTTALGIPGPGGEADEVYVTSPARNNASNTNPNRRGIGLAVYPRLKPAYPSGWFGQWSMVWDLYIPESSWYADFPANTTAREWVVAPLNTTQNNNGSADLFIRNDPALGTTIGWGITRIGEYLQTNLIAPGRWMRLAIVGNYAQTNQSRIFIDGTLIGTVRGDWIYNGVDPSAPAFGDGEAVPPGSWSAWGQFPSPWALSSGTINPEAGPTPLGSLFCLFADLGDEDIGDGGHSESVVLANYLFVDDLLSDAQVAALGGANAAGIMFTSTPCPPDLTTGAIPGQPGYGTPNGVVNNDDFFYYLAQFAAGNVAIADLTTGAIPGSPGYGVPNGILNNDDFFYYLTIFAAGC
;
A
#
# COMPACT_ATOMS: atom_id res chain seq x y z
N MET A 1 -32.14 -36.77 -75.90
CA MET A 1 -31.37 -35.64 -75.34
C MET A 1 -31.40 -35.75 -73.83
N THR A 2 -30.41 -36.42 -73.26
CA THR A 2 -30.24 -36.65 -71.81
C THR A 2 -28.94 -35.96 -71.43
N LEU A 3 -29.05 -34.75 -70.88
CA LEU A 3 -27.91 -33.93 -70.44
C LEU A 3 -27.55 -34.29 -69.00
N SER A 4 -26.36 -34.89 -68.88
CA SER A 4 -25.64 -35.19 -67.64
C SER A 4 -25.36 -33.90 -66.85
N ARG A 5 -25.75 -33.87 -65.57
CA ARG A 5 -25.35 -32.84 -64.61
C ARG A 5 -24.10 -33.34 -63.87
N CYS A 6 -22.93 -32.83 -64.26
CA CYS A 6 -21.72 -32.88 -63.44
C CYS A 6 -21.88 -31.87 -62.29
N SER A 7 -21.99 -32.37 -61.06
CA SER A 7 -21.85 -31.57 -59.85
C SER A 7 -20.38 -31.28 -59.60
N ALA A 8 -19.97 -30.02 -59.77
CA ALA A 8 -18.70 -29.52 -59.28
C ALA A 8 -18.81 -29.31 -57.75
N ALA A 9 -18.28 -30.26 -56.98
CA ALA A 9 -17.98 -30.06 -55.57
C ALA A 9 -16.75 -29.14 -55.47
N LEU A 10 -17.00 -27.85 -55.27
CA LEU A 10 -15.97 -26.85 -55.06
C LEU A 10 -15.26 -27.14 -53.72
N VAL A 11 -13.96 -27.39 -53.81
CA VAL A 11 -13.02 -27.50 -52.68
C VAL A 11 -12.98 -26.14 -51.98
N LEU A 12 -13.76 -25.98 -50.91
CA LEU A 12 -13.72 -24.84 -49.99
C LEU A 12 -13.09 -25.27 -48.66
N ALA A 13 -11.96 -25.98 -48.73
CA ALA A 13 -11.20 -26.41 -47.58
C ALA A 13 -9.88 -25.61 -47.53
N LEU A 14 -9.61 -25.05 -46.34
CA LEU A 14 -8.28 -24.70 -45.84
C LEU A 14 -7.70 -23.33 -46.23
N LEU A 15 -8.40 -22.26 -45.87
CA LEU A 15 -7.75 -21.00 -45.43
C LEU A 15 -8.28 -20.61 -44.04
N ALA A 16 -8.36 -21.58 -43.12
CA ALA A 16 -8.43 -21.20 -41.71
C ALA A 16 -7.09 -20.52 -41.39
N PRO A 17 -7.07 -19.24 -40.98
CA PRO A 17 -5.83 -18.63 -40.51
C PRO A 17 -5.26 -19.54 -39.43
N ALA A 18 -3.98 -19.90 -39.55
CA ALA A 18 -3.30 -20.68 -38.54
C ALA A 18 -3.57 -20.00 -37.20
N ALA A 19 -4.33 -20.67 -36.33
CA ALA A 19 -4.64 -20.14 -35.02
C ALA A 19 -3.28 -19.94 -34.33
N SER A 20 -2.85 -18.69 -34.23
CA SER A 20 -1.62 -18.34 -33.51
C SER A 20 -1.77 -18.85 -32.09
N ALA A 21 -0.89 -19.77 -31.70
CA ALA A 21 -0.91 -20.37 -30.38
C ALA A 21 -0.82 -19.24 -29.34
N GLN A 22 -1.77 -19.22 -28.41
CA GLN A 22 -1.66 -18.35 -27.25
C GLN A 22 -0.65 -18.96 -26.28
N LEU A 23 0.26 -18.14 -25.77
CA LEU A 23 1.42 -18.53 -24.99
C LEU A 23 1.24 -18.08 -23.53
N ALA A 24 1.88 -18.81 -22.61
CA ALA A 24 2.03 -18.38 -21.22
C ALA A 24 3.12 -17.31 -21.05
N GLN A 25 3.98 -17.13 -22.06
CA GLN A 25 5.04 -16.12 -22.06
C GLN A 25 5.24 -15.60 -23.48
N VAL A 26 5.53 -14.32 -23.59
CA VAL A 26 5.98 -13.67 -24.82
C VAL A 26 7.27 -12.91 -24.57
N THR A 27 8.06 -12.72 -25.62
CA THR A 27 9.30 -11.95 -25.57
C THR A 27 9.36 -11.00 -26.75
N ILE A 28 9.51 -9.71 -26.45
CA ILE A 28 9.52 -8.62 -27.43
C ILE A 28 10.96 -8.15 -27.60
N ASP A 29 11.45 -8.07 -28.84
CA ASP A 29 12.74 -7.50 -29.18
C ASP A 29 12.70 -5.97 -29.04
N LEU A 30 13.59 -5.44 -28.19
CA LEU A 30 13.73 -4.00 -27.96
C LEU A 30 14.80 -3.36 -28.84
N THR A 31 15.50 -4.14 -29.67
CA THR A 31 16.52 -3.62 -30.58
C THR A 31 15.95 -2.50 -31.45
N GLY A 32 16.65 -1.37 -31.51
CA GLY A 32 16.28 -0.18 -32.26
C GLY A 32 15.24 0.72 -31.59
N VAL A 33 14.76 0.41 -30.38
CA VAL A 33 13.99 1.39 -29.58
C VAL A 33 14.89 2.59 -29.29
N GLN A 34 14.38 3.81 -29.48
CA GLN A 34 15.21 5.00 -29.48
C GLN A 34 14.63 6.17 -28.66
N ILE A 35 15.45 6.75 -27.79
CA ILE A 35 15.21 8.05 -27.16
C ILE A 35 15.95 9.10 -27.99
N GLN A 36 15.22 9.80 -28.86
CA GLN A 36 15.77 10.88 -29.69
C GLN A 36 14.74 11.97 -29.89
N LYS A 37 15.11 13.22 -29.61
CA LYS A 37 14.28 14.38 -29.94
C LYS A 37 14.66 14.91 -31.32
N PRO A 38 13.70 15.04 -32.25
CA PRO A 38 13.96 15.70 -33.53
C PRO A 38 14.32 17.19 -33.32
N LEU A 39 14.84 17.83 -34.36
CA LEU A 39 15.15 19.27 -34.29
C LEU A 39 13.92 20.13 -34.01
N PHE A 40 12.78 19.70 -34.55
CA PHE A 40 11.48 20.33 -34.35
C PHE A 40 10.48 19.26 -33.97
N GLY A 41 9.69 19.52 -32.92
CA GLY A 41 8.61 18.64 -32.46
C GLY A 41 8.93 17.84 -31.20
N PRO A 42 7.94 17.06 -30.72
CA PRO A 42 8.08 16.21 -29.54
C PRO A 42 8.95 14.98 -29.83
N ILE A 43 9.41 14.31 -28.77
CA ILE A 43 10.01 12.98 -28.87
C ILE A 43 8.91 12.02 -29.34
N SER A 44 9.20 11.16 -30.32
CA SER A 44 8.20 10.22 -30.84
C SER A 44 8.13 8.97 -29.97
N ASP A 45 6.91 8.52 -29.68
CA ASP A 45 6.66 7.24 -29.01
C ASP A 45 7.37 6.09 -29.73
N GLN A 46 7.99 5.21 -28.95
CA GLN A 46 8.64 4.01 -29.44
C GLN A 46 7.84 2.80 -29.02
N VAL A 47 7.25 2.09 -29.99
CA VAL A 47 6.36 0.97 -29.70
C VAL A 47 6.86 -0.31 -30.37
N ARG A 48 6.97 -1.37 -29.57
CA ARG A 48 7.28 -2.74 -30.02
C ARG A 48 6.15 -3.67 -29.60
N THR A 49 5.95 -4.76 -30.34
CA THR A 49 4.87 -5.73 -30.04
C THR A 49 5.36 -7.15 -30.18
N SER A 50 4.74 -8.07 -29.44
CA SER A 50 5.02 -9.51 -29.49
C SER A 50 4.66 -10.15 -30.83
N VAL A 51 3.93 -9.45 -31.70
CA VAL A 51 3.56 -9.93 -33.05
C VAL A 51 4.55 -9.43 -34.10
N ALA A 52 4.91 -8.15 -34.08
CA ALA A 52 5.78 -7.55 -35.08
C ALA A 52 7.28 -7.68 -34.74
N HIS A 53 7.61 -7.83 -33.44
CA HIS A 53 8.98 -7.89 -32.93
C HIS A 53 9.16 -9.06 -31.94
N PRO A 54 8.79 -10.32 -32.29
CA PRO A 54 8.95 -11.46 -31.39
C PRO A 54 10.40 -11.90 -31.26
N ILE A 55 10.74 -12.51 -30.12
CA ILE A 55 11.94 -13.33 -29.94
C ILE A 55 11.52 -14.79 -29.70
N PRO A 56 11.95 -15.77 -30.53
CA PRO A 56 12.70 -15.60 -31.78
C PRO A 56 11.91 -14.88 -32.89
N ALA A 57 12.62 -14.24 -33.82
CA ALA A 57 12.01 -13.51 -34.93
C ALA A 57 11.12 -14.40 -35.82
N GLY A 58 10.05 -13.80 -36.36
CA GLY A 58 9.21 -14.38 -37.41
C GLY A 58 7.92 -15.07 -36.96
N THR A 59 7.82 -15.55 -35.72
CA THR A 59 6.57 -16.16 -35.22
C THR A 59 5.82 -15.19 -34.33
N ALA A 60 4.66 -14.71 -34.77
CA ALA A 60 3.79 -13.86 -33.96
C ALA A 60 3.44 -14.53 -32.63
N GLN A 61 3.70 -13.86 -31.52
CA GLN A 61 3.41 -14.34 -30.17
C GLN A 61 2.23 -13.59 -29.58
N ARG A 62 1.31 -14.32 -28.96
CA ARG A 62 0.13 -13.75 -28.30
C ARG A 62 0.04 -14.32 -26.89
N LEU A 63 -0.05 -13.46 -25.90
CA LEU A 63 -0.12 -13.84 -24.51
C LEU A 63 -1.57 -14.26 -24.16
N ASN A 64 -1.70 -15.28 -23.31
CA ASN A 64 -2.97 -15.69 -22.72
C ASN A 64 -3.56 -14.58 -21.84
N ALA A 65 -4.89 -14.54 -21.72
CA ALA A 65 -5.52 -13.80 -20.63
C ALA A 65 -5.22 -14.54 -19.31
N ALA A 66 -4.93 -13.80 -18.25
CA ALA A 66 -4.57 -14.36 -16.95
C ALA A 66 -5.01 -13.45 -15.81
N GLY A 67 -5.11 -14.03 -14.61
CA GLY A 67 -5.41 -13.29 -13.37
C GLY A 67 -4.25 -12.40 -12.89
N GLY A 68 -3.07 -12.51 -13.50
CA GLY A 68 -1.93 -11.65 -13.25
C GLY A 68 -0.83 -11.85 -14.28
N PHE A 69 0.17 -10.97 -14.25
CA PHE A 69 1.31 -11.00 -15.14
C PHE A 69 2.61 -10.77 -14.37
N SER A 70 3.70 -11.37 -14.84
CA SER A 70 5.05 -10.97 -14.49
C SER A 70 5.73 -10.35 -15.69
N PHE A 71 6.68 -9.45 -15.45
CA PHE A 71 7.47 -8.83 -16.49
C PHE A 71 8.92 -8.62 -16.06
N ASP A 72 9.80 -8.56 -17.04
CA ASP A 72 11.23 -8.29 -16.92
C ASP A 72 11.70 -7.54 -18.17
N LEU A 73 12.27 -6.36 -17.98
CA LEU A 73 12.66 -5.42 -19.02
C LEU A 73 14.15 -5.11 -18.92
N ASP A 74 14.87 -5.34 -20.01
CA ASP A 74 16.29 -4.99 -20.09
C ASP A 74 16.67 -4.61 -21.52
N ALA A 75 17.55 -3.62 -21.66
CA ALA A 75 18.09 -3.20 -22.95
C ALA A 75 19.45 -2.52 -22.77
N THR A 76 20.42 -2.90 -23.60
CA THR A 76 21.72 -2.23 -23.73
C THR A 76 21.61 -1.12 -24.76
N LEU A 77 22.16 0.04 -24.44
CA LEU A 77 22.00 1.26 -25.22
C LEU A 77 23.32 1.67 -25.87
N ASN A 78 23.24 2.10 -27.12
CA ASN A 78 24.27 2.90 -27.75
C ASN A 78 23.84 4.37 -27.72
N THR A 79 24.63 5.19 -27.03
CA THR A 79 24.39 6.62 -26.89
C THR A 79 25.32 7.43 -27.78
N THR A 80 24.86 8.61 -28.21
CA THR A 80 25.60 9.53 -29.06
C THR A 80 25.52 10.97 -28.55
N GLY A 81 26.38 11.85 -29.03
CA GLY A 81 26.38 13.27 -28.66
C GLY A 81 26.84 13.54 -27.23
N LEU A 82 26.35 14.63 -26.63
CA LEU A 82 26.56 14.94 -25.21
C LEU A 82 25.85 13.96 -24.28
N LEU A 83 24.79 13.27 -24.72
CA LEU A 83 24.13 12.24 -23.92
C LEU A 83 25.09 11.11 -23.58
N ALA A 84 26.02 10.78 -24.48
CA ALA A 84 27.05 9.78 -24.26
C ALA A 84 28.05 10.12 -23.14
N THR A 85 28.13 11.39 -22.70
CA THR A 85 28.98 11.78 -21.56
C THR A 85 28.30 11.55 -20.22
N ILE A 86 26.97 11.45 -20.20
CA ILE A 86 26.15 11.24 -19.00
C ILE A 86 25.74 9.77 -18.91
N ILE A 87 25.39 9.18 -20.05
CA ILE A 87 24.95 7.79 -20.20
C ILE A 87 25.90 7.15 -21.22
N PRO A 88 26.99 6.50 -20.78
CA PRO A 88 27.95 5.89 -21.68
C PRO A 88 27.34 4.86 -22.62
N SER A 89 27.92 4.69 -23.81
CA SER A 89 27.53 3.59 -24.69
C SER A 89 27.85 2.25 -24.02
N GLY A 90 26.89 1.34 -24.00
CA GLY A 90 26.92 0.10 -23.21
C GLY A 90 26.07 0.15 -21.94
N SER A 91 25.62 1.33 -21.50
CA SER A 91 24.67 1.46 -20.39
C SER A 91 23.34 0.75 -20.66
N THR A 92 22.65 0.37 -19.59
CA THR A 92 21.34 -0.27 -19.66
C THR A 92 20.20 0.74 -19.58
N ILE A 93 18.98 0.32 -19.94
CA ILE A 93 17.77 1.11 -19.64
C ILE A 93 17.54 1.28 -18.13
N GLY A 94 18.00 0.32 -17.32
CA GLY A 94 18.03 0.43 -15.86
C GLY A 94 18.91 1.59 -15.40
N ASP A 95 20.09 1.75 -15.99
CA ASP A 95 21.01 2.84 -15.67
C ASP A 95 20.38 4.21 -15.96
N ILE A 96 19.64 4.34 -17.07
CA ILE A 96 18.91 5.59 -17.39
C ILE A 96 17.85 5.87 -16.34
N ILE A 97 17.09 4.84 -15.95
CA ILE A 97 16.03 5.00 -14.96
C ILE A 97 16.61 5.38 -13.59
N ASP A 98 17.69 4.74 -13.16
CA ASP A 98 18.36 5.08 -11.90
C ASP A 98 19.05 6.44 -11.95
N LEU A 99 19.44 6.92 -13.13
CA LEU A 99 19.92 8.28 -13.32
C LEU A 99 18.82 9.32 -13.08
N LEU A 100 17.59 9.03 -13.50
CA LEU A 100 16.43 9.90 -13.28
C LEU A 100 15.94 9.81 -11.83
N ALA A 101 15.74 8.58 -11.35
CA ALA A 101 15.20 8.28 -10.04
C ALA A 101 15.97 7.11 -9.42
N PRO A 102 16.99 7.39 -8.57
CA PRO A 102 17.86 6.36 -8.03
C PRO A 102 17.14 5.18 -7.37
N GLY A 103 17.44 3.97 -7.84
CA GLY A 103 16.88 2.72 -7.34
C GLY A 103 15.58 2.30 -8.02
N ASN A 104 15.01 3.10 -8.91
CA ASN A 104 13.77 2.78 -9.62
C ASN A 104 13.96 1.78 -10.76
N SER A 105 15.19 1.38 -11.13
CA SER A 105 15.44 0.28 -12.06
C SER A 105 14.78 -1.03 -11.58
N ARG A 106 14.55 -1.20 -10.28
CA ARG A 106 13.77 -2.31 -9.71
C ARG A 106 12.34 -2.41 -10.26
N LEU A 107 11.79 -1.30 -10.76
CA LEU A 107 10.45 -1.25 -11.34
C LEU A 107 10.39 -1.83 -12.75
N LEU A 108 11.54 -2.14 -13.37
CA LEU A 108 11.63 -2.80 -14.67
C LEU A 108 11.34 -4.30 -14.63
N ALA A 109 11.27 -4.88 -13.43
CA ALA A 109 10.83 -6.25 -13.22
C ALA A 109 9.78 -6.28 -12.11
N GLY A 110 8.72 -7.06 -12.29
CA GLY A 110 7.62 -7.05 -11.34
C GLY A 110 6.53 -8.05 -11.61
N HIS A 111 5.54 -8.04 -10.73
CA HIS A 111 4.30 -8.80 -10.84
C HIS A 111 3.13 -7.84 -10.64
N VAL A 112 2.06 -8.01 -11.40
CA VAL A 112 0.85 -7.18 -11.37
C VAL A 112 -0.37 -8.08 -11.42
N ARG A 113 -1.37 -7.82 -10.57
CA ARG A 113 -2.65 -8.51 -10.57
C ARG A 113 -3.53 -7.96 -11.70
N ASN A 114 -4.30 -8.85 -12.31
CA ASN A 114 -5.34 -8.52 -13.29
C ASN A 114 -6.66 -9.14 -12.82
N PRO A 115 -7.36 -8.54 -11.83
CA PRO A 115 -8.52 -9.15 -11.19
C PRO A 115 -9.65 -9.52 -12.16
N SER A 116 -9.78 -8.81 -13.28
CA SER A 116 -10.77 -9.12 -14.31
C SER A 116 -10.49 -10.43 -15.05
N GLY A 117 -9.24 -10.91 -15.03
CA GLY A 117 -8.76 -12.03 -15.84
C GLY A 117 -8.92 -11.83 -17.35
N SER A 118 -9.27 -10.62 -17.80
CA SER A 118 -9.74 -10.34 -19.15
C SER A 118 -8.77 -9.46 -19.94
N ARG A 119 -9.08 -9.29 -21.23
CA ARG A 119 -8.35 -8.46 -22.20
C ARG A 119 -9.31 -7.47 -22.86
N PRO A 120 -8.84 -6.30 -23.35
CA PRO A 120 -7.48 -5.78 -23.19
C PRO A 120 -7.20 -5.40 -21.72
N THR A 121 -5.93 -5.32 -21.34
CA THR A 121 -5.54 -4.94 -19.98
C THR A 121 -4.17 -4.23 -19.97
N PRO A 122 -4.02 -3.08 -19.30
CA PRO A 122 -2.71 -2.53 -18.99
C PRO A 122 -1.99 -3.43 -18.00
N ILE A 123 -0.70 -3.68 -18.25
CA ILE A 123 0.15 -4.48 -17.37
C ILE A 123 1.02 -3.57 -16.51
N MET A 124 1.62 -2.56 -17.13
CA MET A 124 2.54 -1.63 -16.47
C MET A 124 2.42 -0.26 -17.12
N LEU A 125 2.38 0.80 -16.32
CA LEU A 125 2.40 2.19 -16.75
C LEU A 125 3.17 2.98 -15.69
N ASN A 126 4.49 3.03 -15.84
CA ASN A 126 5.36 3.64 -14.84
C ASN A 126 6.02 4.90 -15.40
N PRO A 127 5.72 6.08 -14.84
CA PRO A 127 6.47 7.28 -15.13
C PRO A 127 7.80 7.25 -14.37
N PHE A 128 8.85 7.68 -15.06
CA PHE A 128 10.14 7.98 -14.47
C PHE A 128 10.42 9.46 -14.71
N GLU A 129 10.48 10.22 -13.63
CA GLU A 129 10.76 11.65 -13.63
C GLU A 129 11.99 11.93 -12.79
N GLY A 130 12.81 12.90 -13.22
CA GLY A 130 14.03 13.26 -12.51
C GLY A 130 14.86 14.29 -13.25
N VAL A 131 16.00 14.66 -12.68
CA VAL A 131 16.91 15.65 -13.26
C VAL A 131 18.14 14.95 -13.81
N LEU A 132 18.43 15.13 -15.10
CA LEU A 132 19.67 14.63 -15.69
C LEU A 132 20.86 15.39 -15.10
N PRO A 133 21.83 14.70 -14.46
CA PRO A 133 22.96 15.36 -13.83
C PRO A 133 23.84 16.05 -14.88
N VAL A 134 24.64 17.04 -14.42
CA VAL A 134 25.49 17.92 -15.24
C VAL A 134 24.72 18.96 -16.05
N LEU A 135 23.52 18.65 -16.52
CA LEU A 135 22.73 19.56 -17.36
C LEU A 135 21.58 20.24 -16.61
N GLU A 136 21.19 19.72 -15.44
CA GLU A 136 20.06 20.23 -14.65
C GLU A 136 18.77 20.30 -15.49
N LEU A 137 18.53 19.25 -16.29
CA LEU A 137 17.37 19.15 -17.16
C LEU A 137 16.37 18.15 -16.58
N ASP A 138 15.15 18.63 -16.32
CA ASP A 138 14.03 17.76 -15.97
C ASP A 138 13.75 16.80 -17.13
N ALA A 139 13.65 15.52 -16.84
CA ALA A 139 13.39 14.48 -17.82
C ALA A 139 12.26 13.59 -17.33
N TYR A 140 11.39 13.22 -18.26
CA TYR A 140 10.23 12.38 -18.03
C TYR A 140 10.16 11.30 -19.11
N ILE A 141 10.00 10.05 -18.69
CA ILE A 141 9.85 8.88 -19.56
C ILE A 141 8.73 8.01 -19.00
N MET A 142 7.72 7.68 -19.82
CA MET A 142 6.72 6.68 -19.46
C MET A 142 7.08 5.32 -20.08
N VAL A 143 7.29 4.31 -19.23
CA VAL A 143 7.41 2.92 -19.68
C VAL A 143 6.05 2.25 -19.59
N ARG A 144 5.61 1.64 -20.69
CA ARG A 144 4.28 1.05 -20.82
C ARG A 144 4.34 -0.39 -21.32
N LEU A 145 3.60 -1.27 -20.64
CA LEU A 145 3.26 -2.61 -21.09
C LEU A 145 1.74 -2.78 -21.12
N ASP A 146 1.20 -3.23 -22.25
CA ASP A 146 -0.23 -3.56 -22.39
C ASP A 146 -0.42 -4.92 -23.04
N GLN A 147 -1.62 -5.48 -22.87
CA GLN A 147 -2.13 -6.58 -23.66
C GLN A 147 -3.41 -6.15 -24.40
N ASP A 148 -3.39 -6.26 -25.73
CA ASP A 148 -4.54 -5.99 -26.59
C ASP A 148 -5.58 -7.14 -26.51
N ALA A 149 -6.78 -6.89 -27.04
CA ALA A 149 -7.90 -7.85 -27.03
C ALA A 149 -7.56 -9.22 -27.67
N ASP A 150 -6.68 -9.22 -28.66
CA ASP A 150 -6.22 -10.40 -29.38
C ASP A 150 -4.99 -11.07 -28.73
N GLY A 151 -4.57 -10.61 -27.55
CA GLY A 151 -3.41 -11.11 -26.83
C GLY A 151 -2.07 -10.57 -27.31
N THR A 152 -2.03 -9.64 -28.27
CA THR A 152 -0.79 -8.93 -28.62
C THR A 152 -0.30 -8.16 -27.40
N THR A 153 0.94 -8.39 -26.99
CA THR A 153 1.57 -7.62 -25.92
C THR A 153 2.40 -6.49 -26.52
N ARG A 154 2.29 -5.31 -25.96
CA ARG A 154 2.96 -4.10 -26.42
C ARG A 154 3.94 -3.62 -25.35
N PHE A 155 5.16 -3.27 -25.78
CA PHE A 155 6.09 -2.44 -25.02
C PHE A 155 6.12 -1.05 -25.63
N GLY A 156 6.15 -0.02 -24.79
CA GLY A 156 6.24 1.37 -25.20
C GLY A 156 7.19 2.18 -24.32
N LEU A 157 8.04 2.99 -24.95
CA LEU A 157 8.52 4.25 -24.35
C LEU A 157 7.65 5.36 -24.94
N VAL A 158 6.78 5.94 -24.12
CA VAL A 158 5.75 6.88 -24.58
C VAL A 158 5.81 8.18 -23.78
N ASP A 159 5.15 9.22 -24.28
CA ASP A 159 4.96 10.50 -23.60
C ASP A 159 6.28 11.10 -23.06
N MET A 160 7.40 10.91 -23.78
CA MET A 160 8.72 11.33 -23.31
C MET A 160 8.90 12.84 -23.41
N GLU A 161 9.37 13.46 -22.34
CA GLU A 161 9.72 14.87 -22.29
C GLU A 161 11.14 15.04 -21.73
N ILE A 162 12.08 15.43 -22.59
CA ILE A 162 13.45 15.76 -22.21
C ILE A 162 13.79 17.10 -22.89
N PRO A 163 13.68 18.23 -22.19
CA PRO A 163 14.10 19.55 -22.68
C PRO A 163 15.54 19.49 -23.17
N GLY A 164 15.85 20.20 -24.26
CA GLY A 164 17.21 20.25 -24.82
C GLY A 164 17.74 18.98 -25.50
N LEU A 165 17.06 17.83 -25.43
CA LEU A 165 17.56 16.53 -25.96
C LEU A 165 18.04 16.58 -27.41
N THR A 166 17.46 17.44 -28.24
CA THR A 166 17.85 17.66 -29.64
C THR A 166 19.35 17.96 -29.82
N ILE A 167 19.96 18.65 -28.86
CA ILE A 167 21.38 19.03 -28.89
C ILE A 167 22.23 17.99 -28.13
N LEU A 168 21.58 17.17 -27.29
CA LEU A 168 22.26 16.16 -26.48
C LEU A 168 22.59 14.90 -27.26
N GLY A 169 21.80 14.51 -28.27
CA GLY A 169 22.06 13.32 -29.08
C GLY A 169 20.94 12.30 -28.97
N SER A 170 21.28 11.01 -28.96
CA SER A 170 20.29 9.93 -28.88
C SER A 170 20.80 8.75 -28.05
N ALA A 171 19.87 7.98 -27.49
CA ALA A 171 20.12 6.66 -26.93
C ALA A 171 19.29 5.63 -27.73
N THR A 172 19.94 4.62 -28.29
CA THR A 172 19.28 3.58 -29.10
C THR A 172 19.61 2.20 -28.56
N ALA A 173 18.60 1.38 -28.27
CA ALA A 173 18.80 0.01 -27.85
C ALA A 173 19.50 -0.80 -28.95
N THR A 174 20.68 -1.34 -28.67
CA THR A 174 21.44 -2.22 -29.59
C THR A 174 21.08 -3.69 -29.40
N SER A 175 20.61 -4.03 -28.21
CA SER A 175 20.05 -5.32 -27.84
C SER A 175 19.12 -5.11 -26.65
N GLY A 176 18.15 -5.99 -26.46
CA GLY A 176 17.27 -5.93 -25.30
C GLY A 176 16.00 -6.74 -25.52
N ARG A 177 15.28 -6.97 -24.43
CA ARG A 177 14.04 -7.71 -24.43
C ARG A 177 13.06 -7.19 -23.40
N ALA A 178 11.79 -7.29 -23.72
CA ALA A 178 10.71 -7.27 -22.74
C ALA A 178 10.10 -8.67 -22.67
N ILE A 179 10.24 -9.33 -21.52
CA ILE A 179 9.59 -10.62 -21.24
C ILE A 179 8.31 -10.32 -20.47
N VAL A 180 7.19 -10.91 -20.91
CA VAL A 180 5.92 -10.86 -20.18
C VAL A 180 5.36 -12.27 -20.08
N SER A 181 5.04 -12.70 -18.87
CA SER A 181 4.49 -14.04 -18.60
C SER A 181 3.17 -13.95 -17.84
N THR A 182 2.28 -14.91 -18.06
CA THR A 182 1.10 -15.11 -17.22
C THR A 182 1.55 -15.56 -15.83
N TRP A 183 0.94 -14.97 -14.81
CA TRP A 183 1.14 -15.32 -13.41
C TRP A 183 -0.21 -15.71 -12.80
N THR A 184 -0.19 -16.67 -11.88
CA THR A 184 -1.35 -16.99 -11.04
C THR A 184 -1.13 -16.31 -9.68
N PRO A 185 -1.82 -15.20 -9.39
CA PRO A 185 -1.67 -14.53 -8.12
C PRO A 185 -2.07 -15.41 -6.94
N SER A 186 -1.45 -15.18 -5.79
CA SER A 186 -1.99 -15.64 -4.52
C SER A 186 -3.40 -15.05 -4.31
N ALA A 187 -4.20 -15.68 -3.44
CA ALA A 187 -5.41 -15.03 -2.96
C ALA A 187 -5.04 -13.67 -2.31
N PRO A 188 -5.87 -12.63 -2.46
CA PRO A 188 -5.66 -11.38 -1.76
C PRO A 188 -5.51 -11.60 -0.25
N GLN A 189 -4.51 -10.95 0.33
CA GLN A 189 -4.19 -10.96 1.74
C GLN A 189 -4.60 -9.63 2.35
N ALA A 190 -5.36 -9.71 3.43
CA ALA A 190 -5.84 -8.56 4.18
C ALA A 190 -5.36 -8.69 5.62
N THR A 191 -4.67 -7.65 6.12
CA THR A 191 -4.24 -7.55 7.51
C THR A 191 -4.88 -6.32 8.11
N GLU A 192 -5.66 -6.53 9.17
CA GLU A 192 -6.25 -5.45 9.93
C GLU A 192 -5.61 -5.33 11.30
N PHE A 193 -5.59 -4.14 11.86
CA PHE A 193 -5.09 -3.83 13.19
C PHE A 193 -6.17 -3.05 13.91
N HIS A 194 -6.65 -3.59 15.02
CA HIS A 194 -7.44 -2.85 16.00
C HIS A 194 -6.44 -2.30 17.01
N PHE A 195 -6.41 -1.00 17.24
CA PHE A 195 -5.41 -0.38 18.10
C PHE A 195 -5.73 -0.55 19.61
N GLU A 196 -6.11 -1.78 19.99
CA GLU A 196 -6.49 -2.24 21.33
C GLU A 196 -5.24 -2.50 22.18
N GLY A 197 -4.53 -1.41 22.54
CA GLY A 197 -3.35 -1.47 23.41
C GLY A 197 -2.07 -1.95 22.73
N GLY A 198 -2.08 -2.25 21.43
CA GLY A 198 -0.90 -2.71 20.70
C GLY A 198 -1.02 -2.66 19.18
N PHE A 199 -0.05 -3.30 18.52
CA PHE A 199 0.04 -3.42 17.05
C PHE A 199 -0.15 -4.86 16.57
N ALA A 200 -0.85 -5.68 17.36
CA ALA A 200 -1.19 -7.03 16.94
C ALA A 200 -2.24 -6.97 15.82
N PRO A 201 -2.13 -7.80 14.77
CA PRO A 201 -3.20 -7.94 13.80
C PRO A 201 -4.50 -8.45 14.44
N ALA A 202 -5.63 -7.97 13.96
CA ALA A 202 -6.96 -8.41 14.34
C ALA A 202 -7.19 -9.89 13.98
N ALA A 203 -7.96 -10.59 14.81
CA ALA A 203 -8.36 -11.96 14.56
C ALA A 203 -9.10 -12.09 13.21
N GLY A 204 -8.79 -13.14 12.44
CA GLY A 204 -9.36 -13.35 11.12
C GLY A 204 -8.57 -12.70 9.97
N SER A 205 -7.59 -11.84 10.26
CA SER A 205 -6.62 -11.35 9.26
C SER A 205 -6.02 -12.52 8.47
N THR A 206 -6.05 -12.43 7.15
CA THR A 206 -5.51 -13.45 6.24
C THR A 206 -4.08 -13.14 5.79
N GLY A 207 -3.66 -11.88 5.93
CA GLY A 207 -2.30 -11.42 5.68
C GLY A 207 -1.39 -11.51 6.89
N ALA A 208 -0.11 -11.19 6.67
CA ALA A 208 0.93 -11.29 7.69
C ALA A 208 1.63 -9.94 7.96
N ALA A 209 0.99 -8.83 7.59
CA ALA A 209 1.59 -7.52 7.76
C ALA A 209 1.86 -7.22 9.25
N ALA A 210 2.87 -6.39 9.52
CA ALA A 210 3.26 -6.01 10.87
C ALA A 210 3.52 -4.51 10.96
N ILE A 211 3.27 -3.92 12.13
CA ILE A 211 3.53 -2.51 12.42
C ILE A 211 4.54 -2.38 13.56
N ARG A 212 5.48 -1.45 13.42
CA ARG A 212 6.38 -1.00 14.49
C ARG A 212 6.55 0.51 14.44
N TYR A 213 7.11 1.09 15.49
CA TYR A 213 7.57 2.48 15.45
C TYR A 213 8.75 2.59 14.47
N LEU A 214 8.77 3.63 13.63
CA LEU A 214 9.81 3.83 12.64
C LEU A 214 11.21 4.03 13.28
N ASP A 215 11.24 4.57 14.49
CA ASP A 215 12.43 4.83 15.29
C ASP A 215 12.64 3.82 16.43
N ASP A 216 12.12 2.60 16.26
CA ASP A 216 12.30 1.53 17.24
C ASP A 216 13.79 1.30 17.54
N ALA A 217 14.13 1.28 18.83
CA ALA A 217 15.52 1.15 19.28
C ALA A 217 16.19 -0.14 18.78
N ALA A 218 15.41 -1.19 18.48
CA ALA A 218 15.91 -2.41 17.88
C ALA A 218 16.60 -2.16 16.52
N PHE A 219 16.19 -1.14 15.76
CA PHE A 219 16.74 -0.85 14.44
C PHE A 219 18.12 -0.15 14.49
N GLY A 220 18.57 0.28 15.67
CA GLY A 220 19.87 0.90 15.87
C GLY A 220 19.87 2.39 15.50
N THR A 221 20.95 2.85 14.85
CA THR A 221 21.12 4.25 14.46
C THR A 221 20.14 4.62 13.35
N ILE A 222 19.36 5.68 13.57
CA ILE A 222 18.31 6.15 12.64
C ILE A 222 18.71 7.51 12.01
N LEU A 223 17.94 8.00 11.04
CA LEU A 223 18.23 9.24 10.28
C LEU A 223 18.49 10.48 11.14
N GLY A 224 19.38 11.36 10.66
CA GLY A 224 19.68 12.63 11.31
C GLY A 224 18.49 13.60 11.40
N GLY A 225 17.47 13.43 10.56
CA GLY A 225 16.29 14.31 10.47
C GLY A 225 16.37 15.25 9.28
N HIS A 226 15.66 16.37 9.33
CA HIS A 226 15.67 17.40 8.27
C HIS A 226 17.10 17.88 7.98
N GLY A 227 17.46 18.00 6.69
CA GLY A 227 18.83 18.29 6.24
C GLY A 227 19.83 17.12 6.36
N SER A 228 19.40 15.97 6.88
CA SER A 228 20.18 14.73 6.95
C SER A 228 19.28 13.51 6.70
N MET A 229 18.43 13.64 5.67
CA MET A 229 17.31 12.74 5.39
C MET A 229 17.73 11.37 4.85
N THR A 230 19.01 11.20 4.49
CA THR A 230 19.57 9.97 3.93
C THR A 230 20.70 9.39 4.77
N THR A 231 21.11 10.06 5.85
CA THR A 231 22.29 9.67 6.64
C THR A 231 21.89 9.35 8.09
N PRO A 232 22.02 8.09 8.53
CA PRO A 232 21.86 7.73 9.93
C PRO A 232 22.89 8.43 10.82
N SER A 233 22.48 8.90 12.00
CA SER A 233 23.35 9.62 12.93
C SER A 233 23.29 9.04 14.34
N PRO A 234 24.43 8.63 14.96
CA PRO A 234 24.44 8.06 16.31
C PRO A 234 23.94 9.02 17.41
N SER A 235 23.93 10.33 17.15
CA SER A 235 23.39 11.32 18.08
C SER A 235 21.86 11.39 18.06
N THR A 236 21.22 10.65 17.16
CA THR A 236 19.78 10.65 17.00
C THR A 236 19.12 9.67 17.97
N PRO A 237 18.34 10.14 18.98
CA PRO A 237 17.52 9.27 19.82
C PRO A 237 16.53 8.40 19.04
N THR A 238 16.32 7.20 19.56
CA THR A 238 15.30 6.22 19.20
C THR A 238 14.17 6.21 20.25
N GLY A 239 13.02 5.61 19.92
CA GLY A 239 11.88 5.43 20.83
C GLY A 239 11.10 6.71 21.17
N ILE A 240 11.35 7.79 20.44
CA ILE A 240 10.65 9.06 20.54
C ILE A 240 9.21 8.94 20.04
N THR A 241 8.97 8.25 18.91
CA THR A 241 7.60 8.04 18.39
C THR A 241 6.76 7.35 19.45
N GLN A 242 7.27 6.26 20.05
CA GLN A 242 6.59 5.54 21.12
C GLN A 242 6.32 6.44 22.33
N ALA A 243 7.31 7.21 22.77
CA ALA A 243 7.17 8.09 23.93
C ALA A 243 6.19 9.26 23.71
N GLN A 244 5.94 9.64 22.44
CA GLN A 244 5.03 10.72 22.05
C GLN A 244 3.67 10.23 21.56
N SER A 245 3.50 8.92 21.46
CA SER A 245 2.24 8.28 21.08
C SER A 245 1.59 7.63 22.29
N GLN A 246 0.32 7.27 22.18
CA GLN A 246 -0.41 6.69 23.31
C GLN A 246 -1.51 5.76 22.85
N PHE A 247 -1.59 4.57 23.45
CA PHE A 247 -2.81 3.76 23.46
C PHE A 247 -3.70 4.22 24.62
N THR A 248 -4.98 4.48 24.35
CA THR A 248 -5.94 5.02 25.32
C THR A 248 -7.37 4.72 24.86
N THR A 249 -8.38 5.19 25.59
CA THR A 249 -9.78 5.07 25.16
C THR A 249 -10.35 6.38 24.62
N THR A 250 -11.35 6.28 23.76
CA THR A 250 -12.14 7.43 23.28
C THR A 250 -12.79 8.20 24.44
N THR A 251 -13.22 7.49 25.47
CA THR A 251 -13.74 8.07 26.72
C THR A 251 -12.69 8.90 27.46
N ALA A 252 -11.46 8.38 27.61
CA ALA A 252 -10.37 9.11 28.27
C ALA A 252 -9.96 10.37 27.51
N LEU A 253 -10.11 10.35 26.17
CA LEU A 253 -9.87 11.51 25.31
C LEU A 253 -11.03 12.51 25.29
N GLY A 254 -12.21 12.14 25.81
CA GLY A 254 -13.41 12.97 25.76
C GLY A 254 -13.95 13.17 24.35
N ILE A 255 -13.72 12.21 23.45
CA ILE A 255 -14.20 12.22 22.06
C ILE A 255 -15.28 11.14 21.89
N PRO A 256 -16.22 11.29 20.92
CA PRO A 256 -17.07 10.17 20.54
C PRO A 256 -16.19 9.03 20.05
N GLY A 257 -16.58 7.78 20.26
CA GLY A 257 -15.90 6.67 19.61
C GLY A 257 -16.46 6.33 18.23
N PRO A 258 -15.75 5.51 17.45
CA PRO A 258 -16.14 5.15 16.09
C PRO A 258 -17.49 4.43 16.08
N GLY A 259 -18.37 4.81 15.16
CA GLY A 259 -19.77 4.33 15.15
C GLY A 259 -20.62 4.82 16.34
N GLY A 260 -20.08 5.65 17.23
CA GLY A 260 -20.73 6.09 18.47
C GLY A 260 -20.47 5.19 19.68
N GLU A 261 -19.64 4.16 19.53
CA GLU A 261 -19.32 3.20 20.60
C GLU A 261 -17.95 3.51 21.21
N ALA A 262 -17.78 3.27 22.52
CA ALA A 262 -16.49 3.46 23.17
C ALA A 262 -15.46 2.45 22.61
N ASP A 263 -14.21 2.86 22.51
CA ASP A 263 -13.17 2.06 21.85
C ASP A 263 -11.79 2.36 22.41
N GLU A 264 -10.87 1.40 22.26
CA GLU A 264 -9.44 1.59 22.45
C GLU A 264 -8.80 2.08 21.15
N VAL A 265 -7.92 3.07 21.27
CA VAL A 265 -7.41 3.83 20.14
C VAL A 265 -5.94 4.17 20.32
N TYR A 266 -5.27 4.42 19.19
CA TYR A 266 -3.91 4.91 19.14
C TYR A 266 -3.85 6.39 18.75
N VAL A 267 -3.29 7.21 19.62
CA VAL A 267 -2.96 8.62 19.35
C VAL A 267 -1.57 8.69 18.75
N THR A 268 -1.46 9.20 17.52
CA THR A 268 -0.19 9.30 16.81
C THR A 268 0.69 10.42 17.39
N SER A 269 2.02 10.22 17.37
CA SER A 269 2.96 11.28 17.64
C SER A 269 2.82 12.41 16.60
N PRO A 270 2.89 13.68 17.02
CA PRO A 270 2.87 14.78 16.06
C PRO A 270 4.21 14.88 15.32
N ALA A 271 4.19 15.03 14.00
CA ALA A 271 5.37 15.40 13.24
C ALA A 271 5.70 16.90 13.38
N ARG A 272 4.69 17.71 13.76
CA ARG A 272 4.72 19.18 13.76
C ARG A 272 5.77 19.82 14.69
N ASN A 273 6.51 20.80 14.15
CA ASN A 273 7.36 21.72 14.91
C ASN A 273 7.08 23.19 14.58
N ASN A 274 6.46 23.93 15.52
CA ASN A 274 6.19 25.37 15.36
C ASN A 274 7.27 26.28 15.94
N ALA A 275 8.32 25.75 16.57
CA ALA A 275 9.21 26.53 17.44
C ALA A 275 10.71 26.48 17.06
N SER A 276 11.26 25.37 16.55
CA SER A 276 12.66 25.31 16.10
C SER A 276 13.01 24.03 15.33
N ASN A 277 13.45 24.18 14.08
CA ASN A 277 13.95 23.12 13.18
C ASN A 277 15.11 22.25 13.70
N THR A 278 15.77 22.62 14.81
CA THR A 278 16.93 21.89 15.37
C THR A 278 16.59 20.91 16.48
N ASN A 279 15.31 20.73 16.83
CA ASN A 279 14.92 19.85 17.92
C ASN A 279 15.16 18.36 17.56
N PRO A 280 16.13 17.67 18.20
CA PRO A 280 16.41 16.26 17.90
C PRO A 280 15.24 15.32 18.28
N ASN A 281 14.22 15.80 18.99
CA ASN A 281 13.09 14.99 19.43
C ASN A 281 11.84 15.12 18.53
N ARG A 282 11.92 15.83 17.38
CA ARG A 282 10.80 15.94 16.42
C ARG A 282 11.31 15.86 14.99
N ARG A 283 11.20 14.68 14.38
CA ARG A 283 11.84 14.32 13.09
C ARG A 283 10.91 13.65 12.11
N GLY A 284 9.62 14.01 12.11
CA GLY A 284 8.73 13.45 11.11
C GLY A 284 8.55 11.94 11.15
N ILE A 285 8.84 11.30 12.29
CA ILE A 285 8.79 9.85 12.45
C ILE A 285 7.37 9.40 12.83
N GLY A 286 7.00 8.21 12.41
CA GLY A 286 5.68 7.63 12.63
C GLY A 286 5.74 6.12 12.75
N LEU A 287 4.80 5.43 12.13
CA LEU A 287 4.75 3.97 12.10
C LEU A 287 5.44 3.45 10.84
N ALA A 288 6.14 2.32 10.95
CA ALA A 288 6.64 1.53 9.83
C ALA A 288 5.75 0.30 9.66
N VAL A 289 5.31 0.04 8.43
CA VAL A 289 4.51 -1.12 8.08
C VAL A 289 5.31 -2.05 7.19
N TYR A 290 5.44 -3.30 7.61
CA TYR A 290 6.01 -4.38 6.83
C TYR A 290 4.87 -5.24 6.25
N PRO A 291 4.61 -5.20 4.93
CA PRO A 291 3.53 -5.98 4.31
C PRO A 291 3.69 -7.49 4.48
N ARG A 292 4.94 -7.98 4.55
CA ARG A 292 5.32 -9.40 4.68
C ARG A 292 4.65 -10.31 3.64
N LEU A 293 4.57 -9.84 2.39
CA LEU A 293 3.88 -10.57 1.33
C LEU A 293 4.80 -11.54 0.58
N LYS A 294 6.13 -11.41 0.68
CA LYS A 294 7.05 -12.39 0.10
C LYS A 294 7.03 -13.72 0.87
N PRO A 295 7.09 -14.88 0.18
CA PRO A 295 7.20 -15.03 -1.28
C PRO A 295 5.86 -15.06 -2.05
N ALA A 296 4.70 -14.97 -1.37
CA ALA A 296 3.39 -15.05 -2.01
C ALA A 296 3.16 -13.98 -3.08
N TYR A 297 3.65 -12.75 -2.84
CA TYR A 297 3.85 -11.71 -3.84
C TYR A 297 5.35 -11.60 -4.14
N PRO A 298 5.83 -12.19 -5.25
CA PRO A 298 7.27 -12.41 -5.46
C PRO A 298 8.06 -11.15 -5.86
N SER A 299 7.38 -10.05 -6.20
CA SER A 299 8.02 -8.79 -6.57
C SER A 299 8.60 -8.04 -5.37
N GLY A 300 9.70 -7.30 -5.58
CA GLY A 300 10.31 -6.40 -4.58
C GLY A 300 9.52 -5.12 -4.29
N TRP A 301 8.43 -4.92 -5.03
CA TRP A 301 7.47 -3.82 -4.92
C TRP A 301 6.12 -4.31 -5.43
N PHE A 302 5.04 -3.64 -5.07
CA PHE A 302 3.75 -3.87 -5.72
C PHE A 302 3.00 -2.56 -5.91
N GLY A 303 2.48 -2.37 -7.13
CA GLY A 303 1.81 -1.13 -7.54
C GLY A 303 0.29 -1.18 -7.42
N GLN A 304 -0.26 -2.17 -6.73
CA GLN A 304 -1.70 -2.36 -6.53
C GLN A 304 -1.97 -2.71 -5.08
N TRP A 305 -2.67 -1.84 -4.37
CA TRP A 305 -2.91 -1.98 -2.94
C TRP A 305 -4.15 -1.20 -2.50
N SER A 306 -4.69 -1.56 -1.35
CA SER A 306 -5.73 -0.79 -0.67
C SER A 306 -5.34 -0.58 0.79
N MET A 307 -5.50 0.64 1.28
CA MET A 307 -5.32 0.98 2.68
C MET A 307 -6.56 1.70 3.19
N VAL A 308 -7.02 1.32 4.38
CA VAL A 308 -8.21 1.91 5.00
C VAL A 308 -7.90 2.26 6.44
N TRP A 309 -8.27 3.46 6.86
CA TRP A 309 -8.09 3.96 8.23
C TRP A 309 -9.44 4.38 8.79
N ASP A 310 -9.73 3.95 10.00
CA ASP A 310 -10.70 4.65 10.85
C ASP A 310 -9.93 5.72 11.63
N LEU A 311 -10.14 6.98 11.26
CA LEU A 311 -9.40 8.10 11.83
C LEU A 311 -10.31 9.19 12.40
N TYR A 312 -9.78 9.87 13.40
CA TYR A 312 -10.36 11.06 14.02
C TYR A 312 -9.29 12.15 14.11
N ILE A 313 -9.61 13.33 13.56
CA ILE A 313 -8.74 14.52 13.65
C ILE A 313 -9.29 15.39 14.77
N PRO A 314 -8.55 15.57 15.89
CA PRO A 314 -9.03 16.31 17.06
C PRO A 314 -9.52 17.71 16.71
N GLU A 315 -10.67 18.13 17.29
CA GLU A 315 -11.22 19.48 17.08
C GLU A 315 -10.22 20.60 17.37
N SER A 316 -9.31 20.39 18.34
CA SER A 316 -8.22 21.30 18.66
C SER A 316 -7.24 21.56 17.51
N SER A 317 -7.19 20.67 16.51
CA SER A 317 -6.39 20.88 15.30
C SER A 317 -7.08 21.86 14.34
N TRP A 318 -8.41 21.88 14.32
CA TRP A 318 -9.22 22.67 13.38
C TRP A 318 -9.34 24.14 13.72
N TYR A 319 -9.17 24.51 14.99
CA TYR A 319 -9.44 25.86 15.47
C TYR A 319 -8.26 26.44 16.24
N ALA A 320 -7.92 27.70 15.94
CA ALA A 320 -6.86 28.43 16.63
C ALA A 320 -7.28 28.85 18.05
N ASP A 321 -8.59 28.95 18.28
CA ASP A 321 -9.22 29.41 19.51
C ASP A 321 -10.02 28.30 20.23
N PHE A 322 -9.66 27.02 20.00
CA PHE A 322 -10.29 25.89 20.68
C PHE A 322 -10.33 26.13 22.22
N PRO A 323 -11.49 25.95 22.89
CA PRO A 323 -12.72 25.30 22.42
C PRO A 323 -13.82 26.25 21.89
N ALA A 324 -13.53 27.54 21.68
CA ALA A 324 -14.54 28.47 21.16
C ALA A 324 -14.94 28.16 19.71
N ASN A 325 -14.05 27.51 18.95
CA ASN A 325 -14.28 26.98 17.61
C ASN A 325 -14.78 28.04 16.61
N THR A 326 -14.29 29.27 16.72
CA THR A 326 -14.72 30.38 15.85
C THR A 326 -13.69 30.76 14.80
N THR A 327 -12.41 30.44 15.04
CA THR A 327 -11.30 30.81 14.16
C THR A 327 -10.67 29.55 13.57
N ALA A 328 -11.04 29.22 12.33
CA ALA A 328 -10.45 28.10 11.61
C ALA A 328 -8.92 28.26 11.51
N ARG A 329 -8.20 27.15 11.70
CA ARG A 329 -6.74 27.07 11.62
C ARG A 329 -6.31 26.24 10.43
N GLU A 330 -5.21 26.64 9.81
CA GLU A 330 -4.51 25.75 8.89
C GLU A 330 -3.88 24.57 9.64
N TRP A 331 -4.04 23.38 9.10
CA TRP A 331 -3.36 22.19 9.60
C TRP A 331 -3.16 21.17 8.49
N VAL A 332 -2.22 20.24 8.72
CA VAL A 332 -1.87 19.16 7.80
C VAL A 332 -1.82 17.85 8.57
N VAL A 333 -2.25 16.75 7.96
CA VAL A 333 -1.99 15.38 8.41
C VAL A 333 -1.35 14.65 7.24
N ALA A 334 -0.33 13.83 7.50
CA ALA A 334 0.40 13.06 6.51
C ALA A 334 0.17 11.55 6.70
N PRO A 335 -0.93 10.96 6.17
CA PRO A 335 -1.28 9.58 6.52
C PRO A 335 -0.29 8.55 5.98
N LEU A 336 0.35 8.83 4.84
CA LEU A 336 1.16 7.85 4.11
C LEU A 336 2.42 8.50 3.52
N ASN A 337 3.54 7.81 3.72
CA ASN A 337 4.76 7.96 2.96
C ASN A 337 5.13 6.58 2.41
N THR A 338 5.19 6.42 1.09
CA THR A 338 5.45 5.15 0.42
C THR A 338 6.92 4.74 0.47
N THR A 339 7.80 5.63 0.96
CA THR A 339 9.22 5.35 1.13
C THR A 339 9.49 4.45 2.33
N GLN A 340 10.51 3.60 2.17
CA GLN A 340 10.91 2.60 3.17
C GLN A 340 11.43 3.18 4.48
N ASN A 341 11.87 4.43 4.49
CA ASN A 341 12.66 5.01 5.58
C ASN A 341 12.32 6.49 5.84
N ASN A 342 11.20 7.00 5.29
CA ASN A 342 10.76 8.37 5.46
C ASN A 342 11.91 9.36 5.19
N ASN A 343 12.43 9.35 3.96
CA ASN A 343 13.61 10.12 3.56
C ASN A 343 13.29 11.53 3.04
N GLY A 344 12.11 12.07 3.36
CA GLY A 344 11.66 13.38 2.92
C GLY A 344 10.22 13.65 3.31
N SER A 345 9.55 14.49 2.51
CA SER A 345 8.14 14.79 2.68
C SER A 345 7.30 13.53 2.51
N ALA A 346 6.16 13.48 3.21
CA ALA A 346 5.18 12.43 2.96
C ALA A 346 4.59 12.51 1.55
N ASP A 347 3.90 11.45 1.15
CA ASP A 347 3.33 11.36 -0.19
C ASP A 347 1.86 11.74 -0.22
N LEU A 348 1.09 11.41 0.81
CA LEU A 348 -0.32 11.74 0.92
C LEU A 348 -0.54 12.74 2.04
N PHE A 349 -1.35 13.77 1.77
CA PHE A 349 -1.70 14.79 2.75
C PHE A 349 -3.20 15.01 2.82
N ILE A 350 -3.70 15.18 4.04
CA ILE A 350 -4.97 15.82 4.34
C ILE A 350 -4.63 17.22 4.85
N ARG A 351 -5.28 18.26 4.30
CA ARG A 351 -5.07 19.64 4.72
C ARG A 351 -6.39 20.29 5.02
N ASN A 352 -6.40 21.20 5.97
CA ASN A 352 -7.45 22.19 6.10
C ASN A 352 -6.82 23.56 5.87
N ASP A 353 -7.33 24.25 4.86
CA ASP A 353 -6.94 25.63 4.55
C ASP A 353 -8.14 26.54 4.86
N PRO A 354 -7.99 27.66 5.59
CA PRO A 354 -9.12 28.54 5.91
C PRO A 354 -9.84 29.12 4.70
N ALA A 355 -9.19 29.22 3.53
CA ALA A 355 -9.76 29.73 2.29
C ALA A 355 -10.30 28.61 1.38
N LEU A 356 -9.63 27.46 1.32
CA LEU A 356 -10.00 26.34 0.43
C LEU A 356 -10.84 25.25 1.13
N GLY A 357 -10.93 25.28 2.46
CA GLY A 357 -11.53 24.22 3.26
C GLY A 357 -10.67 22.95 3.31
N THR A 358 -11.30 21.81 3.59
CA THR A 358 -10.59 20.54 3.72
C THR A 358 -10.31 19.90 2.36
N THR A 359 -9.05 19.51 2.16
CA THR A 359 -8.57 18.89 0.94
C THR A 359 -7.71 17.66 1.23
N ILE A 360 -7.60 16.76 0.25
CA ILE A 360 -6.73 15.57 0.31
C ILE A 360 -6.06 15.33 -1.03
N GLY A 361 -4.76 15.06 -1.05
CA GLY A 361 -4.03 14.88 -2.30
C GLY A 361 -2.59 14.39 -2.14
N TRP A 362 -1.96 14.15 -3.30
CA TRP A 362 -0.62 13.58 -3.39
C TRP A 362 0.44 14.67 -3.57
N GLY A 363 1.55 14.55 -2.84
CA GLY A 363 2.70 15.46 -2.86
C GLY A 363 2.41 16.82 -2.23
N ILE A 364 3.36 17.36 -1.47
CA ILE A 364 3.14 18.57 -0.68
C ILE A 364 3.10 19.87 -1.53
N THR A 365 3.73 19.87 -2.71
CA THR A 365 3.85 21.02 -3.63
C THR A 365 2.68 21.17 -4.61
N ARG A 366 1.85 20.12 -4.81
CA ARG A 366 0.77 20.09 -5.81
C ARG A 366 -0.61 20.36 -5.23
N ILE A 367 -0.71 21.34 -4.33
CA ILE A 367 -1.95 21.65 -3.58
C ILE A 367 -3.14 21.93 -4.51
N GLY A 368 -2.89 22.51 -5.69
CA GLY A 368 -3.93 22.79 -6.69
C GLY A 368 -4.59 21.54 -7.30
N GLU A 369 -3.99 20.35 -7.13
CA GLU A 369 -4.53 19.07 -7.61
C GLU A 369 -5.29 18.32 -6.52
N TYR A 370 -5.37 18.86 -5.30
CA TYR A 370 -6.01 18.17 -4.18
C TYR A 370 -7.53 18.13 -4.34
N LEU A 371 -8.14 17.04 -3.89
CA LEU A 371 -9.58 16.87 -3.87
C LEU A 371 -10.16 17.62 -2.68
N GLN A 372 -11.07 18.56 -2.93
CA GLN A 372 -11.82 19.24 -1.89
C GLN A 372 -13.03 18.39 -1.46
N THR A 373 -13.27 18.29 -0.15
CA THR A 373 -14.41 17.53 0.39
C THR A 373 -14.88 18.08 1.72
N ASN A 374 -16.19 18.02 1.97
CA ASN A 374 -16.80 18.33 3.26
C ASN A 374 -17.03 17.08 4.13
N LEU A 375 -16.70 15.89 3.64
CA LEU A 375 -16.82 14.66 4.43
C LEU A 375 -15.73 14.54 5.51
N ILE A 376 -14.60 15.22 5.31
CA ILE A 376 -13.56 15.41 6.32
C ILE A 376 -13.92 16.68 7.11
N ALA A 377 -14.35 16.50 8.37
CA ALA A 377 -14.91 17.55 9.20
C ALA A 377 -14.51 17.37 10.69
N PRO A 378 -14.52 18.45 11.49
CA PRO A 378 -14.23 18.36 12.92
C PRO A 378 -15.27 17.53 13.68
N GLY A 379 -14.85 16.97 14.82
CA GLY A 379 -15.77 16.38 15.80
C GLY A 379 -16.32 15.00 15.45
N ARG A 380 -15.80 14.35 14.40
CA ARG A 380 -16.31 13.05 13.95
C ARG A 380 -15.20 12.08 13.53
N TRP A 381 -15.52 10.79 13.63
CA TRP A 381 -14.78 9.73 12.97
C TRP A 381 -15.11 9.68 11.48
N MET A 382 -14.14 9.23 10.70
CA MET A 382 -14.28 8.95 9.28
C MET A 382 -13.49 7.69 8.90
N ARG A 383 -14.01 6.96 7.92
CA ARG A 383 -13.30 5.86 7.26
C ARG A 383 -12.68 6.37 5.97
N LEU A 384 -11.37 6.60 5.99
CA LEU A 384 -10.59 6.95 4.81
C LEU A 384 -10.14 5.68 4.12
N ALA A 385 -10.49 5.50 2.84
CA ALA A 385 -9.94 4.42 2.02
C ALA A 385 -9.18 4.99 0.83
N ILE A 386 -7.98 4.48 0.61
CA ILE A 386 -7.12 4.79 -0.54
C ILE A 386 -6.89 3.49 -1.30
N VAL A 387 -7.30 3.45 -2.57
CA VAL A 387 -7.08 2.30 -3.44
C VAL A 387 -6.13 2.70 -4.56
N GLY A 388 -4.87 2.30 -4.41
CA GLY A 388 -3.78 2.64 -5.32
C GLY A 388 -3.64 1.63 -6.45
N ASN A 389 -3.82 2.07 -7.70
CA ASN A 389 -3.54 1.32 -8.91
C ASN A 389 -2.43 2.02 -9.71
N TYR A 390 -1.25 2.08 -9.10
CA TYR A 390 -0.07 2.65 -9.73
C TYR A 390 0.31 1.89 -11.00
N ALA A 391 0.40 0.55 -10.91
CA ALA A 391 0.94 -0.25 -12.00
C ALA A 391 0.14 -0.14 -13.30
N GLN A 392 -1.19 0.02 -13.26
CA GLN A 392 -2.00 0.03 -14.49
C GLN A 392 -2.46 1.42 -14.91
N THR A 393 -2.71 2.31 -13.95
CA THR A 393 -3.32 3.63 -14.21
C THR A 393 -2.53 4.80 -13.64
N ASN A 394 -1.48 4.55 -12.84
CA ASN A 394 -0.74 5.58 -12.11
C ASN A 394 -1.65 6.48 -11.25
N GLN A 395 -2.72 5.91 -10.67
CA GLN A 395 -3.77 6.65 -9.97
C GLN A 395 -4.18 5.95 -8.69
N SER A 396 -4.60 6.75 -7.70
CA SER A 396 -5.23 6.30 -6.46
C SER A 396 -6.64 6.86 -6.35
N ARG A 397 -7.63 6.02 -6.06
CA ARG A 397 -9.00 6.45 -5.73
C ARG A 397 -9.10 6.72 -4.24
N ILE A 398 -9.78 7.81 -3.87
CA ILE A 398 -9.97 8.23 -2.49
C ILE A 398 -11.44 8.15 -2.11
N PHE A 399 -11.73 7.49 -0.99
CA PHE A 399 -13.08 7.38 -0.44
C PHE A 399 -13.12 7.87 1.00
N ILE A 400 -14.24 8.48 1.39
CA ILE A 400 -14.56 8.81 2.77
C ILE A 400 -15.92 8.20 3.09
N ASP A 401 -15.98 7.37 4.15
CA ASP A 401 -17.19 6.65 4.58
C ASP A 401 -17.86 5.87 3.44
N GLY A 402 -17.05 5.18 2.63
CA GLY A 402 -17.51 4.41 1.46
C GLY A 402 -17.87 5.26 0.23
N THR A 403 -17.82 6.59 0.31
CA THR A 403 -18.14 7.50 -0.80
C THR A 403 -16.89 7.90 -1.56
N LEU A 404 -16.83 7.63 -2.86
CA LEU A 404 -15.73 8.07 -3.74
C LEU A 404 -15.72 9.61 -3.82
N ILE A 405 -14.60 10.21 -3.39
CA ILE A 405 -14.37 11.67 -3.51
C ILE A 405 -13.72 12.00 -4.85
N GLY A 406 -12.83 11.13 -5.35
CA GLY A 406 -12.16 11.33 -6.63
C GLY A 406 -10.88 10.51 -6.76
N THR A 407 -10.04 10.91 -7.72
CA THR A 407 -8.76 10.27 -8.01
C THR A 407 -7.61 11.26 -7.88
N VAL A 408 -6.51 10.79 -7.31
CA VAL A 408 -5.23 11.50 -7.25
C VAL A 408 -4.15 10.66 -7.92
N ARG A 409 -2.93 11.19 -8.02
CA ARG A 409 -1.77 10.40 -8.45
C ARG A 409 -1.59 9.17 -7.55
N GLY A 410 -1.26 8.04 -8.17
CA GLY A 410 -0.95 6.80 -7.46
C GLY A 410 0.54 6.62 -7.24
N ASP A 411 0.88 5.67 -6.39
CA ASP A 411 2.26 5.25 -6.16
C ASP A 411 2.34 3.78 -5.77
N TRP A 412 3.54 3.21 -5.87
CA TRP A 412 3.84 1.85 -5.47
C TRP A 412 4.37 1.81 -4.04
N ILE A 413 4.42 0.61 -3.46
CA ILE A 413 5.04 0.40 -2.15
C ILE A 413 6.02 -0.77 -2.17
N TYR A 414 6.95 -0.77 -1.20
CA TYR A 414 8.05 -1.71 -1.11
C TYR A 414 7.65 -3.08 -0.55
N ASN A 415 8.28 -4.14 -1.05
CA ASN A 415 8.08 -5.53 -0.65
C ASN A 415 9.36 -6.39 -0.80
N GLY A 416 10.52 -5.81 -0.50
CA GLY A 416 11.81 -6.42 -0.78
C GLY A 416 12.10 -7.71 -0.03
N VAL A 417 11.59 -7.89 1.20
CA VAL A 417 12.10 -8.89 2.15
C VAL A 417 11.20 -10.11 2.28
N ASP A 418 11.76 -11.29 1.97
CA ASP A 418 11.22 -12.59 2.35
C ASP A 418 11.62 -12.89 3.82
N PRO A 419 10.66 -13.08 4.74
CA PRO A 419 10.98 -13.30 6.15
C PRO A 419 11.70 -14.63 6.42
N SER A 420 11.63 -15.60 5.49
CA SER A 420 12.32 -16.89 5.59
C SER A 420 13.75 -16.87 5.08
N ALA A 421 14.08 -15.87 4.25
CA ALA A 421 15.40 -15.67 3.66
C ALA A 421 15.66 -14.16 3.45
N PRO A 422 15.79 -13.38 4.53
CA PRO A 422 15.89 -11.92 4.43
C PRO A 422 17.20 -11.54 3.72
N ALA A 423 17.09 -10.67 2.72
CA ALA A 423 18.20 -10.17 1.94
C ALA A 423 18.01 -8.68 1.60
N PHE A 424 19.11 -7.95 1.48
CA PHE A 424 19.15 -6.56 1.02
C PHE A 424 18.82 -6.46 -0.47
N GLY A 425 18.63 -5.23 -0.98
CA GLY A 425 18.27 -4.98 -2.37
C GLY A 425 19.28 -5.53 -3.40
N ASP A 426 20.54 -5.68 -3.03
CA ASP A 426 21.61 -6.29 -3.84
C ASP A 426 21.68 -7.83 -3.73
N GLY A 427 20.81 -8.45 -2.93
CA GLY A 427 20.77 -9.88 -2.69
C GLY A 427 21.72 -10.36 -1.57
N GLU A 428 22.46 -9.47 -0.90
CA GLU A 428 23.23 -9.83 0.28
C GLU A 428 22.29 -10.35 1.38
N ALA A 429 22.59 -11.52 1.95
CA ALA A 429 21.80 -12.08 3.03
C ALA A 429 21.92 -11.23 4.31
N VAL A 430 20.79 -10.96 4.96
CA VAL A 430 20.80 -10.32 6.28
C VAL A 430 21.37 -11.31 7.30
N PRO A 431 22.38 -10.91 8.10
CA PRO A 431 22.89 -11.77 9.15
C PRO A 431 21.77 -12.21 10.11
N PRO A 432 21.62 -13.51 10.43
CA PRO A 432 20.53 -13.98 11.28
C PRO A 432 20.46 -13.30 12.66
N GLY A 433 21.62 -12.94 13.22
CA GLY A 433 21.71 -12.19 14.48
C GLY A 433 21.09 -10.80 14.37
N SER A 434 21.32 -10.09 13.27
CA SER A 434 20.72 -8.77 13.01
C SER A 434 19.21 -8.89 12.84
N TRP A 435 18.75 -9.83 12.00
CA TRP A 435 17.33 -10.07 11.78
C TRP A 435 16.57 -10.42 13.07
N SER A 436 17.18 -11.24 13.93
CA SER A 436 16.62 -11.56 15.24
C SER A 436 16.63 -10.36 16.18
N ALA A 437 17.69 -9.55 16.20
CA ALA A 437 17.78 -8.35 17.03
C ALA A 437 16.72 -7.32 16.63
N TRP A 438 16.35 -7.27 15.34
CA TRP A 438 15.26 -6.45 14.83
C TRP A 438 13.88 -7.07 15.03
N GLY A 439 13.75 -8.15 15.81
CA GLY A 439 12.45 -8.78 16.08
C GLY A 439 11.78 -9.38 14.85
N GLN A 440 12.57 -9.90 13.90
CA GLN A 440 12.06 -10.44 12.62
C GLN A 440 11.30 -9.40 11.78
N PHE A 441 11.77 -8.15 11.83
CA PHE A 441 11.22 -7.01 11.10
C PHE A 441 12.36 -6.31 10.34
N PRO A 442 12.16 -5.87 9.08
CA PRO A 442 13.23 -5.23 8.33
C PRO A 442 13.57 -3.87 8.94
N SER A 443 14.84 -3.66 9.27
CA SER A 443 15.28 -2.34 9.71
C SER A 443 15.26 -1.36 8.52
N PRO A 444 14.54 -0.22 8.62
CA PRO A 444 14.52 0.81 7.57
C PRO A 444 15.89 1.50 7.38
N TRP A 445 16.80 1.33 8.34
CA TRP A 445 18.09 2.01 8.40
C TRP A 445 19.27 1.11 8.02
N ALA A 446 19.02 -0.18 7.85
CA ALA A 446 20.07 -1.13 7.52
C ALA A 446 20.42 -1.04 6.03
N LEU A 447 21.73 -1.00 5.75
CA LEU A 447 22.29 -1.09 4.41
C LEU A 447 23.14 -2.36 4.30
N SER A 448 23.20 -2.91 3.09
CA SER A 448 24.14 -3.97 2.76
C SER A 448 25.59 -3.50 2.87
N SER A 449 26.54 -4.42 2.76
CA SER A 449 27.96 -4.09 2.66
C SER A 449 28.34 -3.46 1.31
N GLY A 450 27.48 -3.60 0.29
CA GLY A 450 27.77 -3.26 -1.10
C GLY A 450 28.76 -4.20 -1.79
N THR A 451 29.12 -5.33 -1.16
CA THR A 451 30.10 -6.26 -1.74
C THR A 451 29.53 -7.20 -2.80
N ILE A 452 28.21 -7.48 -2.76
CA ILE A 452 27.55 -8.33 -3.75
C ILE A 452 27.36 -7.58 -5.08
N ASN A 453 27.04 -6.29 -5.02
CA ASN A 453 26.95 -5.42 -6.19
C ASN A 453 27.74 -4.12 -5.97
N PRO A 454 29.07 -4.13 -6.18
CA PRO A 454 29.92 -2.96 -5.97
C PRO A 454 29.56 -1.74 -6.82
N GLU A 455 28.90 -1.95 -7.97
CA GLU A 455 28.47 -0.88 -8.88
C GLU A 455 27.26 -0.12 -8.30
N ALA A 456 26.34 -0.83 -7.65
CA ALA A 456 25.20 -0.23 -6.96
C ALA A 456 25.55 0.34 -5.58
N GLY A 457 26.62 -0.17 -4.96
CA GLY A 457 27.01 0.19 -3.59
C GLY A 457 26.08 -0.42 -2.52
N PRO A 458 26.16 0.06 -1.26
CA PRO A 458 25.27 -0.38 -0.18
C PRO A 458 23.79 -0.14 -0.52
N THR A 459 22.96 -1.17 -0.38
CA THR A 459 21.53 -1.10 -0.70
C THR A 459 20.66 -1.33 0.54
N PRO A 460 19.48 -0.70 0.64
CA PRO A 460 18.54 -0.93 1.74
C PRO A 460 17.77 -2.23 1.56
N LEU A 461 17.08 -2.68 2.61
CA LEU A 461 16.15 -3.81 2.54
C LEU A 461 14.91 -3.52 1.66
N GLY A 462 14.45 -2.27 1.67
CA GLY A 462 13.31 -1.79 0.89
C GLY A 462 12.09 -2.69 0.93
N SER A 463 11.49 -2.81 2.11
CA SER A 463 10.31 -3.66 2.33
C SER A 463 9.27 -3.02 3.25
N LEU A 464 9.33 -1.70 3.40
CA LEU A 464 8.49 -0.93 4.31
C LEU A 464 7.81 0.22 3.57
N PHE A 465 6.71 0.68 4.14
CA PHE A 465 6.21 2.03 3.94
C PHE A 465 5.90 2.63 5.31
N CYS A 466 5.70 3.95 5.38
CA CYS A 466 5.51 4.66 6.63
C CYS A 466 4.11 5.26 6.73
N LEU A 467 3.53 5.25 7.94
CA LEU A 467 2.28 5.94 8.26
C LEU A 467 2.55 7.08 9.23
N PHE A 468 1.87 8.21 9.04
CA PHE A 468 2.00 9.38 9.93
C PHE A 468 3.45 9.86 10.09
N ALA A 469 4.22 9.74 9.00
CA ALA A 469 5.62 10.11 8.94
C ALA A 469 5.80 11.17 7.85
N ASP A 470 6.45 12.28 8.19
CA ASP A 470 6.68 13.44 7.34
C ASP A 470 7.90 14.20 7.84
N LEU A 471 9.06 14.09 7.20
CA LEU A 471 10.24 14.87 7.58
C LEU A 471 10.13 16.36 7.26
N GLY A 472 9.13 16.75 6.46
CA GLY A 472 9.03 18.05 5.82
C GLY A 472 9.71 18.07 4.45
N ASP A 473 9.51 19.18 3.75
CA ASP A 473 10.12 19.48 2.46
C ASP A 473 10.97 20.74 2.64
N GLU A 474 12.23 20.68 2.24
CA GLU A 474 13.15 21.82 2.33
C GLU A 474 12.65 23.05 1.56
N ASP A 475 11.84 22.85 0.53
CA ASP A 475 11.27 23.91 -0.29
C ASP A 475 10.03 24.58 0.33
N ILE A 476 9.35 23.92 1.28
CA ILE A 476 8.09 24.42 1.90
C ILE A 476 8.33 24.92 3.33
N GLY A 477 9.45 24.53 3.94
CA GLY A 477 9.89 25.01 5.23
C GLY A 477 10.32 23.86 6.13
N ASP A 478 11.10 24.20 7.16
CA ASP A 478 11.74 23.19 7.97
C ASP A 478 10.76 22.34 8.80
N GLY A 479 10.89 21.01 8.67
CA GLY A 479 10.30 20.01 9.55
C GLY A 479 8.89 19.55 9.17
N GLY A 480 8.53 18.35 9.60
CA GLY A 480 7.20 17.79 9.36
C GLY A 480 6.08 18.70 9.84
N HIS A 481 4.96 18.71 9.11
CA HIS A 481 3.80 19.54 9.44
C HIS A 481 2.61 18.72 9.97
N SER A 482 2.70 17.39 9.96
CA SER A 482 1.59 16.52 10.37
C SER A 482 1.18 16.73 11.83
N GLU A 483 -0.10 17.00 12.02
CA GLU A 483 -0.78 16.93 13.32
C GLU A 483 -0.90 15.48 13.80
N SER A 484 -1.13 15.34 15.10
CA SER A 484 -1.58 14.09 15.70
C SER A 484 -3.01 13.78 15.27
N VAL A 485 -3.27 12.50 15.04
CA VAL A 485 -4.61 11.95 14.82
C VAL A 485 -4.85 10.80 15.79
N VAL A 486 -6.11 10.38 15.90
CA VAL A 486 -6.51 9.21 16.68
C VAL A 486 -6.96 8.13 15.70
N LEU A 487 -6.47 6.91 15.87
CA LEU A 487 -6.77 5.75 15.03
C LEU A 487 -7.49 4.69 15.85
N ALA A 488 -8.58 4.16 15.31
CA ALA A 488 -9.27 3.00 15.87
C ALA A 488 -8.81 1.73 15.15
N ASN A 489 -8.88 1.75 13.83
CA ASN A 489 -8.58 0.61 12.98
C ASN A 489 -7.73 0.99 11.78
N TYR A 490 -6.89 0.06 11.33
CA TYR A 490 -6.16 0.15 10.07
C TYR A 490 -6.20 -1.17 9.31
N LEU A 491 -6.58 -1.13 8.04
CA LEU A 491 -6.61 -2.29 7.15
C LEU A 491 -5.64 -2.06 5.99
N PHE A 492 -4.80 -3.05 5.74
CA PHE A 492 -3.95 -3.16 4.56
C PHE A 492 -4.37 -4.38 3.72
N VAL A 493 -4.54 -4.18 2.41
CA VAL A 493 -4.86 -5.24 1.44
C VAL A 493 -3.90 -5.17 0.26
N ASP A 494 -3.33 -6.31 -0.15
CA ASP A 494 -2.41 -6.42 -1.31
C ASP A 494 -3.13 -6.51 -2.67
N ASP A 495 -4.34 -5.97 -2.74
CA ASP A 495 -5.19 -5.97 -3.93
C ASP A 495 -6.04 -4.69 -4.01
N LEU A 496 -6.72 -4.50 -5.15
CA LEU A 496 -7.60 -3.37 -5.41
C LEU A 496 -9.02 -3.67 -4.92
N LEU A 497 -9.44 -3.03 -3.84
CA LEU A 497 -10.86 -3.04 -3.47
C LEU A 497 -11.67 -2.30 -4.54
N SER A 498 -12.73 -2.94 -5.03
CA SER A 498 -13.69 -2.32 -5.94
C SER A 498 -14.49 -1.21 -5.23
N ASP A 499 -15.07 -0.27 -5.99
CA ASP A 499 -15.94 0.77 -5.43
C ASP A 499 -17.04 0.17 -4.54
N ALA A 500 -17.66 -0.93 -4.99
CA ALA A 500 -18.71 -1.60 -4.24
C ALA A 500 -18.21 -2.23 -2.93
N GLN A 501 -17.00 -2.81 -2.92
CA GLN A 501 -16.39 -3.33 -1.70
C GLN A 501 -16.09 -2.20 -0.73
N VAL A 502 -15.49 -1.09 -1.17
CA VAL A 502 -15.21 0.06 -0.30
C VAL A 502 -16.50 0.69 0.23
N ALA A 503 -17.52 0.84 -0.62
CA ALA A 503 -18.83 1.33 -0.20
C ALA A 503 -19.48 0.43 0.86
N ALA A 504 -19.33 -0.89 0.73
CA ALA A 504 -19.84 -1.86 1.70
C ALA A 504 -19.12 -1.81 3.06
N LEU A 505 -17.89 -1.27 3.13
CA LEU A 505 -17.23 -1.02 4.41
C LEU A 505 -17.93 0.09 5.22
N GLY A 506 -18.68 0.99 4.58
CA GLY A 506 -19.39 2.07 5.28
C GLY A 506 -18.47 3.07 5.99
N GLY A 507 -18.92 3.60 7.13
CA GLY A 507 -18.16 4.52 7.98
C GLY A 507 -17.34 3.81 9.05
N ALA A 508 -16.63 4.60 9.87
CA ALA A 508 -15.82 4.08 10.97
C ALA A 508 -16.65 3.32 12.01
N ASN A 509 -16.11 2.24 12.56
CA ASN A 509 -16.80 1.33 13.48
C ASN A 509 -15.82 0.75 14.50
N ALA A 510 -16.17 0.76 15.79
CA ALA A 510 -15.35 0.20 16.88
C ALA A 510 -15.07 -1.29 16.68
N ALA A 511 -15.97 -2.03 16.03
CA ALA A 511 -15.75 -3.44 15.76
C ALA A 511 -14.66 -3.71 14.72
N GLY A 512 -14.26 -2.74 13.90
CA GLY A 512 -13.30 -2.94 12.80
C GLY A 512 -13.82 -2.52 11.42
N ILE A 513 -13.02 -2.79 10.40
CA ILE A 513 -13.18 -2.43 8.99
C ILE A 513 -13.69 -3.63 8.19
N MET A 514 -12.90 -4.70 8.13
CA MET A 514 -13.20 -5.91 7.37
C MET A 514 -13.37 -7.11 8.29
N PHE A 515 -12.53 -7.20 9.30
CA PHE A 515 -12.58 -8.24 10.31
C PHE A 515 -13.22 -7.63 11.55
N THR A 516 -14.55 -7.64 11.58
CA THR A 516 -15.24 -7.26 12.81
C THR A 516 -14.70 -8.16 13.92
N SER A 517 -14.24 -7.58 15.02
CA SER A 517 -13.97 -8.33 16.24
C SER A 517 -15.16 -9.27 16.41
N THR A 518 -14.88 -10.58 16.32
CA THR A 518 -15.96 -11.56 16.42
C THR A 518 -16.63 -11.22 17.74
N PRO A 519 -17.96 -10.94 17.77
CA PRO A 519 -18.62 -10.51 18.99
C PRO A 519 -18.17 -11.49 20.03
N CYS A 520 -17.41 -11.05 21.04
CA CYS A 520 -16.73 -11.98 21.92
C CYS A 520 -17.83 -12.60 22.78
N PRO A 521 -18.37 -13.78 22.43
CA PRO A 521 -19.66 -14.17 22.97
C PRO A 521 -19.65 -14.33 24.50
N PRO A 522 -18.51 -14.66 25.16
CA PRO A 522 -18.48 -14.70 26.61
C PRO A 522 -18.27 -13.34 27.28
N ASP A 523 -17.92 -12.27 26.56
CA ASP A 523 -17.84 -10.91 27.08
C ASP A 523 -19.26 -10.30 27.12
N LEU A 524 -19.78 -10.19 28.33
CA LEU A 524 -21.16 -9.81 28.59
C LEU A 524 -21.24 -8.54 29.43
N THR A 525 -20.18 -8.17 30.14
CA THR A 525 -20.21 -7.00 31.02
C THR A 525 -18.84 -6.42 31.34
N THR A 526 -18.83 -5.11 31.58
CA THR A 526 -17.72 -4.41 32.20
C THR A 526 -17.63 -4.66 33.72
N GLY A 527 -18.75 -5.03 34.38
CA GLY A 527 -18.78 -5.25 35.83
C GLY A 527 -19.97 -6.08 36.30
N ALA A 528 -19.75 -7.06 37.17
CA ALA A 528 -20.77 -8.05 37.54
C ALA A 528 -21.81 -7.60 38.58
N ILE A 529 -21.65 -6.43 39.21
CA ILE A 529 -22.52 -6.00 40.31
C ILE A 529 -23.64 -5.10 39.77
N PRO A 530 -24.93 -5.46 39.97
CA PRO A 530 -26.04 -4.61 39.58
C PRO A 530 -25.92 -3.18 40.14
N GLY A 531 -25.99 -2.19 39.25
CA GLY A 531 -25.86 -0.77 39.59
C GLY A 531 -24.44 -0.22 39.48
N GLN A 532 -23.42 -1.04 39.19
CA GLN A 532 -22.13 -0.54 38.75
C GLN A 532 -22.20 0.00 37.30
N PRO A 533 -21.40 1.03 36.96
CA PRO A 533 -21.22 1.45 35.57
C PRO A 533 -20.78 0.27 34.70
N GLY A 534 -21.44 0.07 33.56
CA GLY A 534 -21.12 -1.01 32.60
C GLY A 534 -21.70 -2.39 32.94
N TYR A 535 -22.60 -2.49 33.93
CA TYR A 535 -23.37 -3.72 34.19
C TYR A 535 -24.23 -4.10 32.98
N GLY A 536 -23.98 -5.26 32.41
CA GLY A 536 -24.60 -5.75 31.16
C GLY A 536 -24.14 -5.06 29.89
N THR A 537 -22.96 -4.42 29.92
CA THR A 537 -22.33 -3.80 28.74
C THR A 537 -20.97 -4.46 28.50
N PRO A 538 -20.80 -5.26 27.44
CA PRO A 538 -19.52 -5.87 27.06
C PRO A 538 -18.39 -4.83 26.94
N ASN A 539 -17.14 -5.22 27.22
CA ASN A 539 -15.97 -4.31 27.21
C ASN A 539 -14.77 -4.81 26.40
N GLY A 540 -14.94 -5.88 25.63
CA GLY A 540 -13.92 -6.57 24.86
C GLY A 540 -13.05 -7.53 25.67
N VAL A 541 -13.24 -7.66 26.99
CA VAL A 541 -12.34 -8.40 27.88
C VAL A 541 -13.07 -9.45 28.70
N VAL A 542 -12.90 -10.72 28.32
CA VAL A 542 -13.45 -11.86 29.07
C VAL A 542 -12.70 -12.05 30.37
N ASN A 543 -13.39 -11.82 31.48
CA ASN A 543 -12.82 -11.93 32.82
C ASN A 543 -13.87 -12.42 33.84
N ASN A 544 -13.53 -12.40 35.13
CA ASN A 544 -14.43 -12.91 36.17
C ASN A 544 -15.77 -12.15 36.24
N ASP A 545 -15.80 -10.87 35.87
CA ASP A 545 -17.03 -10.09 35.84
C ASP A 545 -18.04 -10.66 34.83
N ASP A 546 -17.59 -11.07 33.66
CA ASP A 546 -18.44 -11.74 32.66
C ASP A 546 -19.00 -13.05 33.18
N PHE A 547 -18.15 -13.86 33.82
CA PHE A 547 -18.57 -15.13 34.38
C PHE A 547 -19.65 -14.94 35.45
N PHE A 548 -19.45 -13.98 36.37
CA PHE A 548 -20.42 -13.72 37.44
C PHE A 548 -21.70 -13.07 36.91
N TYR A 549 -21.59 -12.20 35.91
CA TYR A 549 -22.75 -11.65 35.23
C TYR A 549 -23.54 -12.74 34.51
N TYR A 550 -22.89 -13.58 33.70
CA TYR A 550 -23.51 -14.73 33.05
C TYR A 550 -24.22 -15.62 34.06
N LEU A 551 -23.53 -15.98 35.16
CA LEU A 551 -24.11 -16.82 36.22
C LEU A 551 -25.35 -16.18 36.84
N ALA A 552 -25.34 -14.85 37.06
CA ALA A 552 -26.50 -14.12 37.54
C ALA A 552 -27.65 -14.12 36.54
N GLN A 553 -27.38 -13.90 35.25
CA GLN A 553 -28.40 -13.94 34.18
C GLN A 553 -28.98 -15.34 33.99
N PHE A 554 -28.12 -16.37 34.03
CA PHE A 554 -28.49 -17.77 33.94
C PHE A 554 -29.40 -18.17 35.12
N ALA A 555 -29.01 -17.85 36.35
CA ALA A 555 -29.81 -18.12 37.54
C ALA A 555 -31.14 -17.35 37.56
N ALA A 556 -31.18 -16.17 36.94
CA ALA A 556 -32.41 -15.38 36.78
C ALA A 556 -33.33 -15.89 35.66
N GLY A 557 -32.91 -16.88 34.86
CA GLY A 557 -33.68 -17.37 33.74
C GLY A 557 -33.74 -16.41 32.55
N ASN A 558 -32.74 -15.52 32.40
CA ASN A 558 -32.74 -14.52 31.34
C ASN A 558 -32.32 -15.15 30.00
N VAL A 559 -33.31 -15.70 29.28
CA VAL A 559 -33.13 -16.32 27.96
C VAL A 559 -32.53 -15.34 26.94
N ALA A 560 -32.75 -14.03 27.07
CA ALA A 560 -32.21 -13.08 26.10
C ALA A 560 -30.67 -12.94 26.16
N ILE A 561 -30.05 -13.33 27.28
CA ILE A 561 -28.60 -13.24 27.48
C ILE A 561 -27.97 -14.62 27.61
N ALA A 562 -28.62 -15.53 28.34
CA ALA A 562 -27.99 -16.76 28.80
C ALA A 562 -28.25 -17.97 27.88
N ASP A 563 -29.20 -17.88 26.93
CA ASP A 563 -29.43 -18.91 25.90
C ASP A 563 -28.44 -18.70 24.75
N LEU A 564 -27.47 -19.59 24.65
CA LEU A 564 -26.32 -19.47 23.77
C LEU A 564 -26.20 -20.66 22.81
N THR A 565 -26.86 -21.78 23.11
CA THR A 565 -26.74 -22.99 22.28
C THR A 565 -27.96 -23.90 22.36
N THR A 566 -28.12 -24.72 21.32
CA THR A 566 -29.07 -25.84 21.34
C THR A 566 -28.43 -27.08 21.97
N GLY A 567 -27.10 -27.19 21.93
CA GLY A 567 -26.35 -28.31 22.51
C GLY A 567 -24.90 -27.94 22.83
N ALA A 568 -24.35 -28.46 23.93
CA ALA A 568 -23.00 -28.11 24.38
C ALA A 568 -21.86 -28.93 23.75
N ILE A 569 -22.15 -29.91 22.89
CA ILE A 569 -21.14 -30.79 22.31
C ILE A 569 -20.66 -30.22 20.96
N PRO A 570 -19.37 -29.88 20.80
CA PRO A 570 -18.84 -29.43 19.51
C PRO A 570 -19.14 -30.41 18.38
N GLY A 571 -19.65 -29.91 17.26
CA GLY A 571 -20.04 -30.71 16.10
C GLY A 571 -21.46 -31.31 16.16
N SER A 572 -22.18 -31.12 17.27
CA SER A 572 -23.61 -31.46 17.34
C SER A 572 -24.48 -30.42 16.60
N PRO A 573 -25.63 -30.82 16.01
CA PRO A 573 -26.55 -29.86 15.40
C PRO A 573 -27.01 -28.79 16.41
N GLY A 574 -26.85 -27.51 16.06
CA GLY A 574 -27.24 -26.39 16.90
C GLY A 574 -26.22 -25.97 17.97
N TYR A 575 -24.99 -26.49 17.92
CA TYR A 575 -23.86 -25.97 18.72
C TYR A 575 -23.61 -24.49 18.40
N GLY A 576 -23.69 -23.62 19.41
CA GLY A 576 -23.56 -22.17 19.31
C GLY A 576 -24.78 -21.45 18.72
N VAL A 577 -25.94 -22.12 18.67
CA VAL A 577 -27.19 -21.54 18.16
C VAL A 577 -28.26 -21.53 19.26
N PRO A 578 -28.67 -20.36 19.78
CA PRO A 578 -29.74 -20.25 20.78
C PRO A 578 -31.06 -20.88 20.31
N ASN A 579 -31.81 -21.51 21.22
CA ASN A 579 -33.05 -22.24 20.89
C ASN A 579 -34.30 -21.79 21.65
N GLY A 580 -34.19 -20.72 22.45
CA GLY A 580 -35.21 -20.21 23.35
C GLY A 580 -35.35 -20.98 24.67
N ILE A 581 -34.46 -21.93 24.97
CA ILE A 581 -34.54 -22.83 26.13
C ILE A 581 -33.24 -22.80 26.93
N LEU A 582 -33.25 -22.03 28.01
CA LEU A 582 -32.14 -21.99 28.95
C LEU A 582 -32.00 -23.31 29.73
N ASN A 583 -30.89 -24.00 29.56
CA ASN A 583 -30.60 -25.25 30.26
C ASN A 583 -29.08 -25.48 30.47
N ASN A 584 -28.69 -26.69 30.90
CA ASN A 584 -27.28 -26.99 31.19
C ASN A 584 -26.36 -26.89 29.96
N ASP A 585 -26.90 -27.09 28.75
CA ASP A 585 -26.13 -26.98 27.53
C ASP A 585 -25.60 -25.55 27.33
N ASP A 586 -26.40 -24.52 27.65
CA ASP A 586 -25.96 -23.13 27.60
C ASP A 586 -24.84 -22.85 28.58
N PHE A 587 -24.96 -23.35 29.80
CA PHE A 587 -23.96 -23.17 30.84
C PHE A 587 -22.62 -23.81 30.43
N PHE A 588 -22.65 -25.04 29.92
CA PHE A 588 -21.44 -25.75 29.48
C PHE A 588 -20.84 -25.14 28.20
N TYR A 589 -21.67 -24.67 27.28
CA TYR A 589 -21.20 -23.93 26.13
C TYR A 589 -20.54 -22.62 26.54
N TYR A 590 -21.17 -21.83 27.43
CA TYR A 590 -20.58 -20.61 27.98
C TYR A 590 -19.23 -20.86 28.62
N LEU A 591 -19.10 -21.89 29.47
CA LEU A 591 -17.81 -22.25 30.06
C LEU A 591 -16.74 -22.57 29.01
N THR A 592 -17.14 -23.20 27.90
CA THR A 592 -16.22 -23.54 26.81
C THR A 592 -15.73 -22.29 26.11
N ILE A 593 -16.63 -21.37 25.75
CA ILE A 593 -16.24 -20.10 25.10
C ILE A 593 -15.53 -19.17 26.08
N PHE A 594 -15.93 -19.11 27.34
CA PHE A 594 -15.28 -18.32 28.39
C PHE A 594 -13.83 -18.77 28.62
N ALA A 595 -13.59 -20.08 28.65
CA ALA A 595 -12.25 -20.63 28.77
C ALA A 595 -11.40 -20.43 27.49
N ALA A 596 -12.03 -20.30 26.33
CA ALA A 596 -11.37 -19.96 25.08
C ALA A 596 -10.96 -18.48 25.02
N GLY A 597 -11.70 -17.60 25.71
CA GLY A 597 -11.51 -16.15 25.69
C GLY A 597 -12.17 -15.48 24.48
N CYS A 598 -11.78 -14.22 24.25
CA CYS A 598 -11.78 -13.63 22.92
C CYS A 598 -10.47 -14.06 22.23
#